data_AF-A0A2E7SRV8-F1
#
_entry.id   AF-A0A2E7SRV8-F1
#
_cell.length_a   1.000
_cell.length_b   1.000
_cell.length_c   1.000
_cell.angle_alpha   90.00
_cell.angle_beta   90.00
_cell.angle_gamma   90.00
#
_symmetry.space_group_name_H-M   'P 1'
#
loop_
_entity.id
_entity.type
_entity.pdbx_description
1 polymer ?
#
loop_
_entity_poly.entity_id
_entity_poly.type
_entity_poly.pdbx_seq_one_letter_code
_entity_poly.pdbx_strand_id
1 'polypeptide(L)'
;MINKQLEKRQKIDRIFKTAANIATWSSLVILAILLYHVSITGINMLSFEFLDNFPSRFPHKAGIKSALHGSIWMLVLVTIISVPIGVSSALYLEEYGKKNRLTRFIEINIANLAGVPSIVYGILGLTMFVRFMQFDRSVLAGSFTMSLLILPVIIISSREAIRAVPNNIRLGAYAVGATKFQTIRHHVLPIATPGILTGIILSMSRAIGETAPLIMIGALTYVAFVPESVMDPFTTLPIQIFNWASRPQAAFHEVAAAGIIVLLIVLLFMNALAIFFRNYANKKYDFN
;
A
#
# COMPACT_ATOMS: atom_id res chain seq x y z
N MET A 1 47.07 17.69 -11.70
CA MET A 1 45.86 18.20 -11.00
C MET A 1 44.67 17.23 -11.06
N ILE A 2 44.42 16.54 -12.18
CA ILE A 2 43.28 15.62 -12.36
C ILE A 2 43.29 14.42 -11.38
N ASN A 3 44.44 13.78 -11.13
CA ASN A 3 44.53 12.64 -10.19
C ASN A 3 44.15 12.98 -8.74
N LYS A 4 44.50 14.17 -8.23
CA LYS A 4 44.12 14.59 -6.87
C LYS A 4 42.61 14.82 -6.73
N GLN A 5 41.94 15.28 -7.78
CA GLN A 5 40.48 15.44 -7.80
C GLN A 5 39.76 14.09 -7.89
N LEU A 6 40.31 13.14 -8.64
CA LEU A 6 39.81 11.75 -8.71
C LEU A 6 39.95 11.03 -7.37
N GLU A 7 41.10 11.11 -6.70
CA GLU A 7 41.30 10.50 -5.37
C GLU A 7 40.36 11.08 -4.31
N LYS A 8 40.11 12.41 -4.33
CA LYS A 8 39.14 13.04 -3.43
C LYS A 8 37.72 12.55 -3.69
N ARG A 9 37.30 12.42 -4.96
CA ARG A 9 35.99 11.87 -5.34
C ARG A 9 35.84 10.41 -4.94
N GLN A 10 36.87 9.59 -5.14
CA GLN A 10 36.88 8.17 -4.72
C GLN A 10 36.84 8.01 -3.20
N LYS A 11 37.51 8.89 -2.43
CA LYS A 11 37.39 8.91 -0.96
C LYS A 11 35.97 9.29 -0.52
N ILE A 12 35.37 10.32 -1.11
CA ILE A 12 33.98 10.72 -0.81
C ILE A 12 33.01 9.60 -1.15
N ASP A 13 33.15 8.98 -2.33
CA ASP A 13 32.33 7.83 -2.76
C ASP A 13 32.48 6.65 -1.79
N ARG A 14 33.71 6.33 -1.37
CA ARG A 14 33.96 5.25 -0.40
C ARG A 14 33.33 5.55 0.96
N ILE A 15 33.47 6.77 1.47
CA ILE A 15 32.84 7.21 2.72
C ILE A 15 31.32 7.11 2.62
N PHE A 16 30.74 7.64 1.54
CA PHE A 16 29.31 7.58 1.28
C PHE A 16 28.80 6.14 1.23
N LYS A 17 29.49 5.26 0.49
CA LYS A 17 29.15 3.84 0.41
C LYS A 17 29.25 3.13 1.76
N THR A 18 30.27 3.42 2.55
CA THR A 18 30.38 2.84 3.91
C THR A 18 29.27 3.34 4.82
N ALA A 19 28.94 4.63 4.78
CA ALA A 19 27.86 5.22 5.57
C ALA A 19 26.50 4.63 5.16
N ALA A 20 26.23 4.52 3.86
CA ALA A 20 25.02 3.90 3.34
C ALA A 20 24.91 2.43 3.77
N ASN A 21 25.99 1.66 3.67
CA ASN A 21 26.00 0.26 4.11
C ASN A 21 25.74 0.13 5.62
N ILE A 22 26.36 0.97 6.45
CA ILE A 22 26.12 0.97 7.91
C ILE A 22 24.66 1.32 8.21
N ALA A 23 24.10 2.31 7.53
CA ALA A 23 22.69 2.69 7.68
C ALA A 23 21.74 1.54 7.29
N THR A 24 22.01 0.85 6.18
CA THR A 24 21.21 -0.31 5.76
C THR A 24 21.32 -1.47 6.76
N TRP A 25 22.53 -1.84 7.18
CA TRP A 25 22.73 -2.93 8.14
C TRP A 25 22.13 -2.62 9.52
N SER A 26 22.28 -1.40 10.03
CA SER A 26 21.66 -1.00 11.29
C SER A 26 20.13 -1.06 11.22
N SER A 27 19.53 -0.61 10.12
CA SER A 27 18.07 -0.74 9.92
C SER A 27 17.61 -2.21 9.89
N LEU A 28 18.35 -3.09 9.21
CA LEU A 28 18.05 -4.53 9.17
C LEU A 28 18.19 -5.19 10.55
N VAL A 29 19.22 -4.83 11.32
CA VAL A 29 19.42 -5.35 12.68
C VAL A 29 18.30 -4.89 13.60
N ILE A 30 17.92 -3.61 13.57
CA ILE A 30 16.79 -3.09 14.35
C ILE A 30 15.50 -3.81 13.97
N LEU A 31 15.24 -4.01 12.67
CA LEU A 31 14.08 -4.77 12.20
C LEU A 31 14.09 -6.21 12.73
N ALA A 32 15.23 -6.90 12.65
CA ALA A 32 15.36 -8.26 13.16
C ALA A 32 15.11 -8.35 14.68
N ILE A 33 15.63 -7.39 15.44
CA ILE A 33 15.38 -7.28 16.90
C ILE A 33 13.89 -7.05 17.16
N LEU A 34 13.24 -6.15 16.44
CA LEU A 34 11.80 -5.88 16.60
C LEU A 34 10.96 -7.11 16.26
N LEU A 35 11.26 -7.80 15.16
CA LEU A 35 10.55 -9.02 14.78
C LEU A 35 10.75 -10.13 15.81
N TYR A 36 11.97 -10.31 16.31
CA TYR A 36 12.26 -11.27 17.37
C TYR A 36 11.47 -10.95 18.64
N HIS A 37 11.53 -9.70 19.10
CA HIS A 37 10.85 -9.25 20.32
C HIS A 37 9.32 -9.36 20.23
N VAL A 38 8.74 -8.97 19.10
CA VAL A 38 7.30 -9.13 18.85
C VAL A 38 6.90 -10.60 18.81
N SER A 39 7.72 -11.45 18.19
CA SER A 39 7.42 -12.88 18.06
C SER A 39 7.38 -13.57 19.43
N ILE A 40 8.41 -13.37 20.27
CA ILE A 40 8.45 -14.02 21.60
C ILE A 40 7.37 -13.49 22.55
N THR A 41 7.04 -12.20 22.45
CA THR A 41 6.06 -11.54 23.33
C THR A 41 4.63 -11.89 22.93
N GLY A 42 4.35 -11.97 21.63
CA GLY A 42 3.00 -12.17 21.10
C GLY A 42 2.57 -13.63 20.95
N ILE A 43 3.52 -14.57 20.79
CA ILE A 43 3.18 -15.96 20.43
C ILE A 43 2.31 -16.67 21.48
N ASN A 44 2.50 -16.37 22.76
CA ASN A 44 1.72 -16.98 23.84
C ASN A 44 0.25 -16.53 23.84
N MET A 45 -0.03 -15.38 23.24
CA MET A 45 -1.38 -14.81 23.16
C MET A 45 -2.10 -15.19 21.86
N LEU A 46 -1.39 -15.79 20.90
CA LEU A 46 -1.99 -16.30 19.67
C LEU A 46 -2.79 -17.57 19.97
N SER A 47 -4.10 -17.44 19.87
CA SER A 47 -5.05 -18.55 19.99
C SER A 47 -6.17 -18.38 18.96
N PHE A 48 -6.89 -19.47 18.68
CA PHE A 48 -8.12 -19.36 17.87
C PHE A 48 -9.14 -18.43 18.53
N GLU A 49 -9.22 -18.43 19.86
CA GLU A 49 -10.04 -17.49 20.61
C GLU A 49 -9.63 -16.04 20.39
N PHE A 50 -8.32 -15.73 20.32
CA PHE A 50 -7.84 -14.38 20.01
C PHE A 50 -8.31 -13.90 18.61
N LEU A 51 -8.35 -14.81 17.63
CA LEU A 51 -8.83 -14.49 16.29
C LEU A 51 -10.34 -14.30 16.22
N ASP A 52 -11.11 -15.05 17.01
CA ASP A 52 -12.58 -15.03 16.96
C ASP A 52 -13.24 -14.11 18.01
N ASN A 53 -12.50 -13.67 19.03
CA ASN A 53 -13.00 -12.74 20.02
C ASN A 53 -12.99 -11.29 19.53
N PHE A 54 -13.92 -10.50 20.05
CA PHE A 54 -13.96 -9.05 19.89
C PHE A 54 -12.94 -8.36 20.79
N PRO A 55 -12.55 -7.10 20.50
CA PRO A 55 -11.71 -6.34 21.41
C PRO A 55 -12.38 -6.22 22.77
N SER A 56 -11.59 -6.33 23.83
CA SER A 56 -12.07 -6.27 25.21
C SER A 56 -11.25 -5.29 26.04
N ARG A 57 -11.85 -4.80 27.11
CA ARG A 57 -11.16 -4.03 28.16
C ARG A 57 -10.30 -4.91 29.06
N PHE A 58 -10.52 -6.23 29.02
CA PHE A 58 -9.72 -7.21 29.74
C PHE A 58 -8.76 -7.91 28.77
N PRO A 59 -7.44 -7.87 29.02
CA PRO A 59 -6.43 -8.43 28.10
C PRO A 59 -6.70 -9.89 27.73
N HIS A 60 -7.00 -10.75 28.70
CA HIS A 60 -7.25 -12.18 28.50
C HIS A 60 -8.50 -12.52 27.66
N LYS A 61 -9.38 -11.55 27.40
CA LYS A 61 -10.58 -11.72 26.53
C LYS A 61 -10.49 -10.88 25.25
N ALA A 62 -9.41 -10.13 25.07
CA ALA A 62 -9.28 -9.25 23.91
C ALA A 62 -8.96 -10.09 22.68
N GLY A 63 -9.75 -9.93 21.62
CA GLY A 63 -9.47 -10.50 20.32
C GLY A 63 -9.46 -9.47 19.21
N ILE A 64 -9.15 -9.93 18.00
CA ILE A 64 -8.86 -9.09 16.83
C ILE A 64 -9.91 -9.21 15.71
N LYS A 65 -11.01 -9.93 15.94
CA LYS A 65 -12.02 -10.26 14.93
C LYS A 65 -12.53 -9.04 14.16
N SER A 66 -12.98 -8.00 14.86
CA SER A 66 -13.53 -6.80 14.22
C SER A 66 -12.49 -6.05 13.39
N ALA A 67 -11.25 -5.97 13.89
CA ALA A 67 -10.13 -5.33 13.21
C ALA A 67 -9.66 -6.11 11.97
N LEU A 68 -9.69 -7.44 12.03
CA LEU A 68 -9.35 -8.32 10.91
C LEU A 68 -10.37 -8.16 9.78
N HIS A 69 -11.66 -8.28 10.09
CA HIS A 69 -12.73 -8.10 9.11
C HIS A 69 -12.75 -6.68 8.54
N GLY A 70 -12.61 -5.65 9.37
CA GLY A 70 -12.58 -4.27 8.90
C GLY A 70 -11.37 -3.96 8.01
N SER A 71 -10.20 -4.55 8.31
CA SER A 71 -9.03 -4.49 7.43
C SER A 71 -9.28 -5.15 6.07
N ILE A 72 -9.90 -6.33 6.04
CA ILE A 72 -10.21 -7.05 4.78
C ILE A 72 -11.20 -6.24 3.94
N TRP A 73 -12.30 -5.79 4.55
CA TRP A 73 -13.30 -4.94 3.89
C TRP A 73 -12.67 -3.69 3.26
N MET A 74 -11.84 -2.99 4.03
CA MET A 74 -11.14 -1.80 3.56
C MET A 74 -10.20 -2.14 2.39
N LEU A 75 -9.42 -3.21 2.48
CA LEU A 75 -8.50 -3.61 1.42
C LEU A 75 -9.20 -3.97 0.11
N VAL A 76 -10.31 -4.70 0.20
CA VAL A 76 -11.11 -5.08 -0.97
C VAL A 76 -11.64 -3.81 -1.64
N LEU A 77 -12.24 -2.89 -0.90
CA LEU A 77 -12.76 -1.65 -1.45
C LEU A 77 -11.66 -0.76 -2.04
N VAL A 78 -10.55 -0.59 -1.31
CA VAL A 78 -9.39 0.17 -1.81
C VAL A 78 -8.85 -0.42 -3.11
N THR A 79 -8.80 -1.74 -3.22
CA THR A 79 -8.37 -2.43 -4.46
C THR A 79 -9.33 -2.15 -5.60
N ILE A 80 -10.63 -2.37 -5.38
CA ILE A 80 -11.68 -2.19 -6.39
C ILE A 80 -11.75 -0.74 -6.89
N ILE A 81 -11.49 0.24 -6.02
CA ILE A 81 -11.52 1.66 -6.36
C ILE A 81 -10.19 2.08 -7.01
N SER A 82 -9.07 1.83 -6.33
CA SER A 82 -7.79 2.46 -6.68
C SER A 82 -7.11 1.79 -7.86
N VAL A 83 -7.23 0.47 -8.03
CA VAL A 83 -6.55 -0.25 -9.11
C VAL A 83 -7.12 0.15 -10.47
N PRO A 84 -8.45 0.07 -10.73
CA PRO A 84 -8.99 0.46 -12.02
C PRO A 84 -8.75 1.93 -12.33
N ILE A 85 -8.96 2.83 -11.37
CA ILE A 85 -8.75 4.27 -11.56
C ILE A 85 -7.29 4.56 -11.83
N GLY A 86 -6.37 4.04 -11.01
CA GLY A 86 -4.94 4.30 -11.12
C GLY A 86 -4.33 3.76 -12.41
N VAL A 87 -4.64 2.51 -12.78
CA VAL A 87 -4.15 1.89 -14.01
C VAL A 87 -4.76 2.57 -15.24
N SER A 88 -6.04 2.91 -15.21
CA SER A 88 -6.68 3.62 -16.33
C SER A 88 -6.13 5.03 -16.51
N SER A 89 -5.90 5.77 -15.42
CA SER A 89 -5.24 7.07 -15.48
C SER A 89 -3.81 6.96 -16.01
N ALA A 90 -3.05 5.96 -15.59
CA ALA A 90 -1.70 5.71 -16.11
C ALA A 90 -1.72 5.41 -17.61
N LEU A 91 -2.62 4.52 -18.05
CA LEU A 91 -2.78 4.17 -19.45
C LEU A 91 -3.21 5.37 -20.29
N TYR A 92 -4.17 6.16 -19.80
CA TYR A 92 -4.59 7.37 -20.48
C TYR A 92 -3.44 8.35 -20.61
N LEU A 93 -2.71 8.65 -19.53
CA LEU A 93 -1.62 9.63 -19.55
C LEU A 93 -0.45 9.21 -20.44
N GLU A 94 -0.11 7.91 -20.48
CA GLU A 94 1.06 7.44 -21.22
C GLU A 94 0.75 7.11 -22.69
N GLU A 95 -0.39 6.47 -22.97
CA GLU A 95 -0.70 6.05 -24.35
C GLU A 95 -1.58 7.08 -25.06
N TYR A 96 -2.62 7.64 -24.42
CA TYR A 96 -3.58 8.54 -25.07
C TYR A 96 -3.29 10.03 -24.87
N GLY A 97 -2.57 10.38 -23.81
CA GLY A 97 -2.30 11.73 -23.36
C GLY A 97 -1.48 12.51 -24.38
N LYS A 98 -2.09 13.49 -25.02
CA LYS A 98 -1.33 14.47 -25.82
C LYS A 98 -0.52 15.33 -24.85
N LYS A 99 0.72 15.68 -25.22
CA LYS A 99 1.55 16.65 -24.48
C LYS A 99 0.92 18.05 -24.53
N ASN A 100 -0.04 18.30 -23.64
CA ASN A 100 -0.77 19.56 -23.53
C ASN A 100 -0.72 20.09 -22.09
N ARG A 101 -1.18 21.33 -21.89
CA ARG A 101 -1.18 21.99 -20.57
C ARG A 101 -2.00 21.21 -19.53
N LEU A 102 -3.09 20.56 -19.95
CA LEU A 102 -3.94 19.77 -19.07
C LEU A 102 -3.22 18.51 -18.55
N THR A 103 -2.58 17.74 -19.43
CA THR A 103 -1.79 16.55 -19.05
C THR A 103 -0.68 16.95 -18.09
N ARG A 104 0.07 18.03 -18.40
CA ARG A 104 1.11 18.55 -17.51
C ARG A 104 0.56 18.97 -16.14
N PHE A 105 -0.60 19.61 -16.11
CA PHE A 105 -1.27 19.98 -14.86
C PHE A 105 -1.64 18.75 -14.03
N ILE A 106 -2.23 17.73 -14.64
CA ILE A 106 -2.58 16.47 -13.97
C ILE A 106 -1.33 15.79 -13.41
N GLU A 107 -0.25 15.73 -14.20
CA GLU A 107 1.04 15.15 -13.78
C GLU A 107 1.64 15.85 -12.54
N ILE A 108 1.63 17.18 -12.55
CA ILE A 108 2.10 17.97 -11.40
C ILE A 108 1.26 17.67 -10.16
N ASN A 109 -0.07 17.58 -10.29
CA ASN A 109 -0.93 17.27 -9.16
C ASN A 109 -0.70 15.85 -8.63
N ILE A 110 -0.52 14.85 -9.49
CA ILE A 110 -0.17 13.48 -9.06
C ILE A 110 1.16 13.47 -8.31
N ALA A 111 2.17 14.18 -8.80
CA ALA A 111 3.47 14.29 -8.14
C ALA A 111 3.35 15.01 -6.77
N ASN A 112 2.57 16.08 -6.70
CA ASN A 112 2.31 16.79 -5.45
C ASN A 112 1.59 15.89 -4.44
N LEU A 113 0.56 15.15 -4.86
CA LEU A 113 -0.16 14.20 -4.00
C LEU A 113 0.78 13.13 -3.43
N ALA A 114 1.71 12.60 -4.22
CA ALA A 114 2.68 11.63 -3.72
C ALA A 114 3.59 12.17 -2.60
N GLY A 115 3.78 13.49 -2.53
CA GLY A 115 4.58 14.17 -1.49
C GLY A 115 3.79 14.63 -0.26
N VAL A 116 2.46 14.51 -0.26
CA VAL A 116 1.62 14.95 0.87
C VAL A 116 1.74 13.98 2.05
N PRO A 117 1.93 14.47 3.29
CA PRO A 117 1.94 13.62 4.49
C PRO A 117 0.61 12.86 4.69
N SER A 118 0.68 11.60 5.14
CA SER A 118 -0.51 10.72 5.23
C SER A 118 -1.62 11.25 6.17
N ILE A 119 -1.25 12.03 7.21
CA ILE A 119 -2.21 12.65 8.12
C ILE A 119 -3.15 13.65 7.43
N VAL A 120 -2.65 14.35 6.39
CA VAL A 120 -3.42 15.36 5.64
C VAL A 120 -4.56 14.68 4.87
N TYR A 121 -4.30 13.49 4.31
CA TYR A 121 -5.34 12.68 3.68
C TYR A 121 -6.43 12.30 4.67
N GLY A 122 -6.10 12.00 5.92
CA GLY A 122 -7.08 11.73 6.97
C GLY A 122 -8.01 12.92 7.26
N ILE A 123 -7.45 14.13 7.36
CA ILE A 123 -8.24 15.37 7.56
C ILE A 123 -9.15 15.64 6.35
N LEU A 124 -8.62 15.45 5.14
CA LEU A 124 -9.39 15.58 3.91
C LEU A 124 -10.50 14.54 3.85
N GLY A 125 -10.21 13.29 4.19
CA GLY A 125 -11.19 12.21 4.23
C GLY A 125 -12.32 12.46 5.24
N LEU A 126 -11.98 12.95 6.44
CA LEU A 126 -12.95 13.36 7.44
C LEU A 126 -13.85 14.49 6.92
N THR A 127 -13.27 15.48 6.27
CA THR A 127 -14.03 16.66 5.82
C THR A 127 -14.90 16.32 4.61
N MET A 128 -14.35 15.62 3.62
CA MET A 128 -15.02 15.31 2.37
C MET A 128 -15.99 14.13 2.49
N PHE A 129 -15.53 12.98 2.99
CA PHE A 129 -16.35 11.76 2.97
C PHE A 129 -17.27 11.65 4.19
N VAL A 130 -16.74 11.90 5.39
CA VAL A 130 -17.55 11.78 6.61
C VAL A 130 -18.51 12.95 6.75
N ARG A 131 -18.03 14.20 6.64
CA ARG A 131 -18.86 15.39 6.91
C ARG A 131 -19.65 15.87 5.70
N PHE A 132 -19.00 16.06 4.55
CA PHE A 132 -19.65 16.64 3.38
C PHE A 132 -20.55 15.62 2.65
N MET A 133 -20.05 14.41 2.37
CA MET A 133 -20.84 13.35 1.73
C MET A 133 -21.72 12.54 2.72
N GLN A 134 -21.62 12.82 4.02
CA GLN A 134 -22.39 12.15 5.07
C GLN A 134 -22.29 10.62 5.04
N PHE A 135 -21.11 10.08 4.73
CA PHE A 135 -20.87 8.63 4.77
C PHE A 135 -20.62 8.10 6.18
N ASP A 136 -20.72 8.95 7.20
CA ASP A 136 -20.33 8.64 8.58
C ASP A 136 -18.91 8.05 8.68
N ARG A 137 -18.54 7.52 9.84
CA ARG A 137 -17.23 6.89 10.08
C ARG A 137 -17.21 5.45 9.56
N SER A 138 -17.60 5.28 8.31
CA SER A 138 -17.82 4.00 7.66
C SER A 138 -16.59 3.41 7.00
N VAL A 139 -16.64 2.10 6.71
CA VAL A 139 -15.64 1.41 5.88
C VAL A 139 -15.44 2.16 4.56
N LEU A 140 -16.52 2.61 3.93
CA LEU A 140 -16.49 3.31 2.66
C LEU A 140 -15.71 4.63 2.74
N ALA A 141 -15.99 5.47 3.74
CA ALA A 141 -15.27 6.73 3.95
C ALA A 141 -13.77 6.50 4.20
N GLY A 142 -13.44 5.47 4.99
CA GLY A 142 -12.04 5.06 5.21
C GLY A 142 -11.37 4.58 3.92
N SER A 143 -12.08 3.77 3.13
CA SER A 143 -11.58 3.19 1.88
C SER A 143 -11.35 4.25 0.82
N PHE A 144 -12.24 5.23 0.66
CA PHE A 144 -12.01 6.36 -0.25
C PHE A 144 -10.79 7.18 0.17
N THR A 145 -10.61 7.40 1.47
CA THR A 145 -9.43 8.13 1.96
C THR A 145 -8.14 7.39 1.68
N MET A 146 -8.10 6.09 1.99
CA MET A 146 -6.95 5.25 1.70
C MET A 146 -6.69 5.17 0.20
N SER A 147 -7.74 5.15 -0.61
CA SER A 147 -7.63 5.21 -2.07
C SER A 147 -6.94 6.49 -2.51
N LEU A 148 -7.32 7.67 -2.00
CA LEU A 148 -6.64 8.93 -2.32
C LEU A 148 -5.15 8.91 -1.97
N LEU A 149 -4.79 8.28 -0.85
CA LEU A 149 -3.40 8.18 -0.40
C LEU A 149 -2.55 7.29 -1.33
N ILE A 150 -3.08 6.14 -1.77
CA ILE A 150 -2.30 5.19 -2.58
C ILE A 150 -2.39 5.42 -4.08
N LEU A 151 -3.41 6.14 -4.55
CA LEU A 151 -3.67 6.36 -5.97
C LEU A 151 -2.47 6.96 -6.73
N PRO A 152 -1.74 7.97 -6.20
CA PRO A 152 -0.56 8.52 -6.89
C PRO A 152 0.52 7.46 -7.11
N VAL A 153 0.72 6.56 -6.15
CA VAL A 153 1.72 5.50 -6.23
C VAL A 153 1.34 4.48 -7.32
N ILE A 154 0.06 4.08 -7.40
CA ILE A 154 -0.43 3.19 -8.45
C ILE A 154 -0.28 3.86 -9.82
N ILE A 155 -0.64 5.13 -9.96
CA ILE A 155 -0.53 5.84 -11.24
C ILE A 155 0.94 5.91 -11.69
N ILE A 156 1.84 6.38 -10.83
CA ILE A 156 3.26 6.56 -11.18
C ILE A 156 3.89 5.20 -11.56
N SER A 157 3.71 4.17 -10.72
CA SER A 157 4.29 2.85 -10.98
C SER A 157 3.72 2.19 -12.24
N SER A 158 2.42 2.33 -12.49
CA SER A 158 1.79 1.79 -13.71
C SER A 158 2.26 2.52 -14.96
N ARG A 159 2.48 3.84 -14.88
CA ARG A 159 3.03 4.63 -16.00
C ARG A 159 4.44 4.22 -16.35
N GLU A 160 5.31 4.06 -15.37
CA GLU A 160 6.68 3.62 -15.61
C GLU A 160 6.71 2.21 -16.21
N ALA A 161 5.82 1.32 -15.79
CA ALA A 161 5.67 -0.01 -16.38
C ALA A 161 5.22 0.05 -17.86
N ILE A 162 4.25 0.90 -18.20
CA ILE A 162 3.78 1.09 -19.58
C ILE A 162 4.87 1.74 -20.45
N ARG A 163 5.56 2.73 -19.92
CA ARG A 163 6.67 3.43 -20.59
C ARG A 163 7.86 2.50 -20.86
N ALA A 164 8.10 1.53 -19.99
CA ALA A 164 9.18 0.54 -20.16
C ALA A 164 8.98 -0.37 -21.38
N VAL A 165 7.76 -0.50 -21.91
CA VAL A 165 7.50 -1.26 -23.14
C VAL A 165 8.23 -0.60 -24.30
N PRO A 166 9.09 -1.32 -25.05
CA PRO A 166 9.81 -0.76 -26.18
C PRO A 166 8.91 -0.23 -27.31
N ASN A 167 9.30 0.89 -27.94
CA ASN A 167 8.53 1.49 -29.03
C ASN A 167 8.50 0.65 -30.32
N ASN A 168 9.48 -0.21 -30.55
CA ASN A 168 9.50 -1.12 -31.70
C ASN A 168 8.28 -2.06 -31.71
N ILE A 169 7.79 -2.49 -30.55
CA ILE A 169 6.59 -3.32 -30.43
C ILE A 169 5.35 -2.54 -30.89
N ARG A 170 5.24 -1.27 -30.47
CA ARG A 170 4.13 -0.39 -30.89
C ARG A 170 4.16 -0.16 -32.40
N LEU A 171 5.33 0.19 -32.94
CA LEU A 171 5.53 0.45 -34.36
C LEU A 171 5.30 -0.80 -35.23
N GLY A 172 5.74 -1.97 -34.76
CA GLY A 172 5.49 -3.25 -35.44
C GLY A 172 4.00 -3.58 -35.53
N ALA A 173 3.25 -3.38 -34.43
CA ALA A 173 1.79 -3.54 -34.45
C ALA A 173 1.11 -2.57 -35.42
N TYR A 174 1.55 -1.31 -35.47
CA TYR A 174 1.02 -0.33 -36.44
C TYR A 174 1.36 -0.69 -37.89
N ALA A 175 2.52 -1.27 -38.15
CA ALA A 175 2.95 -1.66 -39.50
C ALA A 175 2.06 -2.76 -40.11
N VAL A 176 1.49 -3.65 -39.28
CA VAL A 176 0.53 -4.68 -39.72
C VAL A 176 -0.93 -4.18 -39.70
N GLY A 177 -1.14 -2.87 -39.55
CA GLY A 177 -2.47 -2.25 -39.58
C GLY A 177 -3.25 -2.32 -38.27
N ALA A 178 -2.63 -2.67 -37.14
CA ALA A 178 -3.32 -2.67 -35.85
C ALA A 178 -3.68 -1.25 -35.41
N THR A 179 -4.90 -1.08 -34.90
CA THR A 179 -5.32 0.16 -34.26
C THR A 179 -4.61 0.37 -32.94
N LYS A 180 -4.52 1.63 -32.48
CA LYS A 180 -3.96 1.97 -31.16
C LYS A 180 -4.57 1.16 -30.01
N PHE A 181 -5.89 0.95 -30.02
CA PHE A 181 -6.54 0.13 -29.01
C PHE A 181 -6.10 -1.35 -29.09
N GLN A 182 -5.98 -1.90 -30.29
CA GLN A 182 -5.48 -3.27 -30.48
C GLN A 182 -4.03 -3.41 -30.00
N THR A 183 -3.15 -2.47 -30.35
CA THR A 183 -1.75 -2.43 -29.90
C THR A 183 -1.66 -2.39 -28.38
N ILE A 184 -2.47 -1.53 -27.74
CA ILE A 184 -2.48 -1.40 -26.28
C ILE A 184 -2.98 -2.69 -25.62
N ARG A 185 -4.11 -3.22 -26.08
CA ARG A 185 -4.76 -4.38 -25.47
C ARG A 185 -3.95 -5.67 -25.63
N HIS A 186 -3.31 -5.89 -26.78
CA HIS A 186 -2.65 -7.16 -27.10
C HIS A 186 -1.14 -7.16 -26.89
N HIS A 187 -0.50 -5.98 -26.86
CA HIS A 187 0.95 -5.90 -26.69
C HIS A 187 1.35 -5.08 -25.46
N VAL A 188 0.94 -3.81 -25.38
CA VAL A 188 1.44 -2.91 -24.32
C VAL A 188 0.98 -3.36 -22.92
N LEU A 189 -0.33 -3.55 -22.72
CA LEU A 189 -0.86 -3.94 -21.42
C LEU A 189 -0.34 -5.31 -20.96
N PRO A 190 -0.33 -6.38 -21.79
CA PRO A 190 0.24 -7.66 -21.39
C PRO A 190 1.71 -7.57 -20.96
N ILE A 191 2.55 -6.87 -21.72
CA ILE A 191 3.98 -6.73 -21.42
C ILE A 191 4.21 -5.86 -20.18
N ALA A 192 3.39 -4.83 -19.96
CA ALA A 192 3.48 -3.95 -18.78
C ALA A 192 2.85 -4.55 -17.51
N THR A 193 1.99 -5.57 -17.64
CA THR A 193 1.21 -6.16 -16.53
C THR A 193 2.07 -6.53 -15.31
N PRO A 194 3.24 -7.16 -15.45
CA PRO A 194 4.07 -7.52 -14.31
C PRO A 194 4.59 -6.31 -13.52
N GLY A 195 4.93 -5.24 -14.23
CA GLY A 195 5.36 -3.97 -13.65
C GLY A 195 4.20 -3.27 -12.95
N ILE A 196 3.02 -3.22 -13.59
CA ILE A 196 1.78 -2.66 -13.02
C ILE A 196 1.42 -3.42 -11.73
N LEU A 197 1.42 -4.75 -11.76
CA LEU A 197 1.11 -5.58 -10.60
C LEU A 197 2.11 -5.34 -9.45
N THR A 198 3.40 -5.18 -9.75
CA THR A 198 4.39 -4.85 -8.72
C THR A 198 4.09 -3.50 -8.06
N GLY A 199 3.71 -2.49 -8.85
CA GLY A 199 3.26 -1.20 -8.34
C GLY A 199 2.03 -1.27 -7.44
N ILE A 200 1.04 -2.08 -7.85
CA ILE A 200 -0.17 -2.34 -7.06
C ILE A 200 0.18 -3.04 -5.74
N ILE A 201 1.03 -4.08 -5.77
CA ILE A 201 1.46 -4.82 -4.57
C ILE A 201 2.09 -3.89 -3.54
N LEU A 202 3.02 -3.04 -3.97
CA LEU A 202 3.70 -2.08 -3.09
C LEU A 202 2.71 -1.06 -2.52
N SER A 203 1.78 -0.58 -3.34
CA SER A 203 0.74 0.38 -2.92
C SER A 203 -0.22 -0.23 -1.90
N MET A 204 -0.64 -1.47 -2.10
CA MET A 204 -1.51 -2.20 -1.16
C MET A 204 -0.78 -2.54 0.14
N SER A 205 0.50 -2.92 0.07
CA SER A 205 1.35 -3.14 1.26
C SER A 205 1.43 -1.87 2.11
N ARG A 206 1.57 -0.71 1.46
CA ARG A 206 1.51 0.58 2.14
C ARG A 206 0.12 0.83 2.75
N ALA A 207 -0.96 0.59 2.01
CA ALA A 207 -2.33 0.78 2.50
C ALA A 207 -2.61 -0.02 3.80
N ILE A 208 -2.16 -1.27 3.88
CA ILE A 208 -2.32 -2.11 5.08
C ILE A 208 -1.61 -1.51 6.30
N GLY A 209 -0.42 -0.95 6.10
CA GLY A 209 0.42 -0.44 7.19
C GLY A 209 0.10 0.99 7.63
N GLU A 210 -0.69 1.73 6.86
CA GLU A 210 -1.00 3.15 7.17
C GLU A 210 -2.09 3.24 8.25
N THR A 211 -1.75 3.94 9.33
CA THR A 211 -2.64 4.11 10.49
C THR A 211 -3.12 5.55 10.65
N ALA A 212 -2.24 6.52 10.34
CA ALA A 212 -2.48 7.95 10.55
C ALA A 212 -3.77 8.49 9.89
N PRO A 213 -4.04 8.25 8.58
CA PRO A 213 -5.24 8.79 7.94
C PRO A 213 -6.54 8.21 8.54
N LEU A 214 -6.54 6.93 8.91
CA LEU A 214 -7.71 6.25 9.45
C LEU A 214 -8.05 6.72 10.87
N ILE A 215 -7.04 6.92 11.72
CA ILE A 215 -7.25 7.51 13.06
C ILE A 215 -7.86 8.91 12.92
N MET A 216 -7.38 9.72 11.97
CA MET A 216 -7.88 11.09 11.77
C MET A 216 -9.34 11.15 11.30
N ILE A 217 -9.79 10.17 10.52
CA ILE A 217 -11.20 10.03 10.13
C ILE A 217 -12.10 9.70 11.33
N GLY A 218 -11.50 9.29 12.44
CA GLY A 218 -12.21 8.88 13.63
C GLY A 218 -12.69 7.43 13.54
N ALA A 219 -12.01 6.59 12.75
CA ALA A 219 -12.23 5.15 12.80
C ALA A 219 -12.15 4.68 14.26
N LEU A 220 -13.12 3.86 14.65
CA LEU A 220 -13.39 3.60 16.06
C LEU A 220 -12.27 2.73 16.65
N THR A 221 -11.76 3.13 17.81
CA THR A 221 -10.71 2.41 18.55
C THR A 221 -11.24 1.21 19.32
N TYR A 222 -12.57 1.05 19.38
CA TYR A 222 -13.25 -0.07 19.99
C TYR A 222 -14.52 -0.38 19.21
N VAL A 223 -14.53 -1.50 18.49
CA VAL A 223 -15.67 -2.01 17.73
C VAL A 223 -15.90 -3.46 18.11
N ALA A 224 -17.04 -3.75 18.75
CA ALA A 224 -17.39 -5.10 19.20
C ALA A 224 -18.40 -5.80 18.27
N PHE A 225 -18.37 -5.43 16.99
CA PHE A 225 -19.15 -6.04 15.92
C PHE A 225 -18.30 -6.12 14.65
N VAL A 226 -18.76 -6.91 13.68
CA VAL A 226 -18.14 -7.01 12.34
C VAL A 226 -18.96 -6.15 11.38
N PRO A 227 -18.32 -5.39 10.47
CA PRO A 227 -19.06 -4.68 9.42
C PRO A 227 -19.80 -5.68 8.51
N GLU A 228 -21.11 -5.50 8.35
CA GLU A 228 -21.95 -6.25 7.41
C GLU A 228 -22.16 -5.48 6.10
N SER A 229 -22.13 -4.16 6.18
CA SER A 229 -22.25 -3.22 5.07
C SER A 229 -21.05 -2.29 4.94
N VAL A 230 -20.84 -1.73 3.75
CA VAL A 230 -19.79 -0.74 3.48
C VAL A 230 -20.00 0.57 4.25
N MET A 231 -21.24 0.85 4.68
CA MET A 231 -21.57 2.03 5.47
C MET A 231 -21.40 1.83 6.98
N ASP A 232 -21.07 0.61 7.43
CA ASP A 232 -20.96 0.33 8.85
C ASP A 232 -19.68 0.92 9.44
N PRO A 233 -19.70 1.29 10.73
CA PRO A 233 -18.48 1.68 11.43
C PRO A 233 -17.50 0.52 11.50
N PHE A 234 -16.20 0.85 11.50
CA PHE A 234 -15.16 -0.16 11.40
C PHE A 234 -13.91 0.22 12.19
N THR A 235 -13.05 -0.78 12.36
CA THR A 235 -11.69 -0.63 12.84
C THR A 235 -10.78 -1.51 12.00
N THR A 236 -9.48 -1.22 12.01
CA THR A 236 -8.48 -1.97 11.25
C THR A 236 -7.40 -2.49 12.18
N LEU A 237 -6.68 -3.53 11.73
CA LEU A 237 -5.57 -4.11 12.48
C LEU A 237 -4.59 -3.05 13.01
N PRO A 238 -4.09 -2.08 12.21
CA PRO A 238 -3.15 -1.08 12.72
C PRO A 238 -3.74 -0.16 13.79
N ILE A 239 -5.03 0.21 13.67
CA ILE A 239 -5.70 1.05 14.67
C ILE A 239 -5.86 0.29 15.99
N GLN A 240 -6.25 -0.98 15.91
CA GLN A 240 -6.45 -1.81 17.09
C GLN A 240 -5.11 -2.08 17.81
N ILE A 241 -4.05 -2.36 17.06
CA ILE A 241 -2.68 -2.51 17.57
C ILE A 241 -2.22 -1.20 18.23
N PHE A 242 -2.40 -0.07 17.56
CA PHE A 242 -2.04 1.24 18.12
C PHE A 242 -2.80 1.53 19.42
N ASN A 243 -4.10 1.19 19.49
CA ASN A 243 -4.89 1.36 20.70
C ASN A 243 -4.32 0.54 21.87
N TRP A 244 -3.95 -0.72 21.63
CA TRP A 244 -3.39 -1.59 22.68
C TRP A 244 -1.96 -1.21 23.07
N ALA A 245 -1.12 -0.87 22.11
CA ALA A 245 0.25 -0.42 22.37
C ALA A 245 0.30 0.90 23.15
N SER A 246 -0.70 1.77 22.96
CA SER A 246 -0.81 3.05 23.68
C SER A 246 -1.36 2.89 25.10
N ARG A 247 -1.78 1.69 25.53
CA ARG A 247 -2.27 1.46 26.88
C ARG A 247 -1.10 1.31 27.87
N PRO A 248 -1.25 1.79 29.11
CA PRO A 248 -0.21 1.70 30.13
C PRO A 248 -0.03 0.28 30.70
N GLN A 249 -1.01 -0.62 30.57
CA GLN A 249 -0.91 -1.96 31.14
C GLN A 249 -0.04 -2.88 30.26
N ALA A 250 0.99 -3.50 30.87
CA ALA A 250 1.92 -4.40 30.16
C ALA A 250 1.23 -5.57 29.44
N ALA A 251 0.16 -6.12 30.02
CA ALA A 251 -0.61 -7.18 29.40
C ALA A 251 -1.24 -6.78 28.04
N PHE A 252 -1.55 -5.50 27.82
CA PHE A 252 -2.01 -5.03 26.51
C PHE A 252 -0.86 -4.92 25.48
N HIS A 253 0.39 -4.84 25.92
CA HIS A 253 1.54 -4.89 25.00
C HIS A 253 1.74 -6.30 24.44
N GLU A 254 1.45 -7.34 25.22
CA GLU A 254 1.42 -8.73 24.74
C GLU A 254 0.30 -8.96 23.71
N VAL A 255 -0.90 -8.44 23.99
CA VAL A 255 -2.04 -8.45 23.05
C VAL A 255 -1.68 -7.69 21.76
N ALA A 256 -1.04 -6.52 21.88
CA ALA A 256 -0.58 -5.74 20.73
C ALA A 256 0.46 -6.50 19.91
N ALA A 257 1.43 -7.17 20.56
CA ALA A 257 2.43 -8.00 19.90
C ALA A 257 1.78 -9.15 19.11
N ALA A 258 0.79 -9.83 19.67
CA ALA A 258 0.01 -10.85 18.95
C ALA A 258 -0.73 -10.25 17.75
N GLY A 259 -1.32 -9.06 17.91
CA GLY A 259 -1.94 -8.33 16.81
C GLY A 259 -0.96 -7.97 15.68
N ILE A 260 0.28 -7.58 16.00
CA ILE A 260 1.33 -7.32 15.01
C ILE A 260 1.68 -8.61 14.26
N ILE A 261 1.78 -9.75 14.94
CA ILE A 261 2.03 -11.04 14.27
C ILE A 261 0.91 -11.35 13.29
N VAL A 262 -0.36 -11.18 13.68
CA VAL A 262 -1.51 -11.37 12.77
C VAL A 262 -1.44 -10.41 11.58
N LEU A 263 -1.14 -9.13 11.80
CA LEU A 263 -0.96 -8.15 10.72
C LEU A 263 0.15 -8.56 9.75
N LEU A 264 1.29 -9.04 10.26
CA LEU A 264 2.40 -9.54 9.44
C LEU A 264 1.99 -10.77 8.63
N ILE A 265 1.28 -11.73 9.24
CA ILE A 265 0.76 -12.90 8.54
C ILE A 265 -0.19 -12.48 7.40
N VAL A 266 -1.13 -11.57 7.68
CA VAL A 266 -2.06 -11.05 6.66
C VAL A 266 -1.31 -10.35 5.53
N LEU A 267 -0.32 -9.51 5.86
CA LEU A 267 0.50 -8.79 4.89
C LEU A 267 1.30 -9.76 4.01
N LEU A 268 1.97 -10.74 4.62
CA LEU A 268 2.77 -11.75 3.91
C LEU A 268 1.87 -12.61 3.03
N PHE A 269 0.70 -13.03 3.53
CA PHE A 269 -0.26 -13.81 2.77
C PHE A 269 -0.80 -13.03 1.56
N MET A 270 -1.22 -11.78 1.76
CA MET A 270 -1.66 -10.90 0.67
C MET A 270 -0.56 -10.73 -0.39
N ASN A 271 0.67 -10.46 0.05
CA ASN A 271 1.79 -10.26 -0.88
C ASN A 271 2.16 -11.54 -1.62
N ALA A 272 2.13 -12.69 -0.95
CA ALA A 272 2.37 -13.98 -1.57
C ALA A 272 1.32 -14.27 -2.66
N LEU A 273 0.03 -14.05 -2.38
CA LEU A 273 -1.05 -14.18 -3.36
C LEU A 273 -0.84 -13.24 -4.55
N ALA A 274 -0.51 -11.98 -4.29
CA ALA A 274 -0.34 -11.01 -5.36
C ALA A 274 0.91 -11.29 -6.21
N ILE A 275 2.00 -11.76 -5.61
CA ILE A 275 3.20 -12.24 -6.32
C ILE A 275 2.86 -13.48 -7.14
N PHE A 276 2.05 -14.40 -6.62
CA PHE A 276 1.58 -15.57 -7.37
C PHE A 276 0.82 -15.14 -8.63
N PHE A 277 -0.13 -14.20 -8.52
CA PHE A 277 -0.83 -13.64 -9.68
C PHE A 277 0.12 -12.94 -10.67
N ARG A 278 1.12 -12.20 -10.18
CA ARG A 278 2.16 -11.60 -11.02
C ARG A 278 2.99 -12.63 -11.77
N ASN A 279 3.44 -13.68 -11.09
CA ASN A 279 4.27 -14.73 -11.70
C ASN A 279 3.48 -15.54 -12.73
N TYR A 280 2.18 -15.76 -12.47
CA TYR A 280 1.29 -16.35 -13.46
C TYR A 280 1.14 -15.48 -14.71
N ALA A 281 0.97 -14.16 -14.52
CA ALA A 281 0.94 -13.21 -15.64
C ALA A 281 2.26 -13.19 -16.42
N ASN A 282 3.41 -13.21 -15.74
CA ASN A 282 4.74 -13.31 -16.37
C ASN A 282 4.85 -14.51 -17.30
N LYS A 283 4.53 -15.72 -16.81
CA LYS A 283 4.65 -16.96 -17.59
C LYS A 283 3.81 -16.96 -18.86
N LYS A 284 2.73 -16.19 -18.90
CA LYS A 284 1.83 -16.13 -20.05
C LYS A 284 2.32 -15.17 -21.15
N TYR A 285 3.19 -14.22 -20.82
CA TYR A 285 3.62 -13.13 -21.71
C TYR A 285 5.14 -12.99 -21.86
N ASP A 286 5.91 -13.96 -21.35
CA ASP A 286 7.33 -14.09 -21.67
C ASP A 286 7.46 -14.49 -23.14
N PHE A 287 7.75 -13.51 -24.00
CA PHE A 287 8.14 -13.73 -25.39
C PHE A 287 9.65 -13.98 -25.47
N ASN A 288 10.09 -15.07 -24.86
CA ASN A 288 11.41 -15.68 -25.10
C ASN A 288 11.20 -17.07 -25.72
#